data_AF-A0A936GEU5-F1
#
_entry.id   AF-A0A936GEU5-F1
#
_cell.length_a   1.000
_cell.length_b   1.000
_cell.length_c   1.000
_cell.angle_alpha   90.00
_cell.angle_beta   90.00
_cell.angle_gamma   90.00
#
_symmetry.space_group_name_H-M   'P 1'
#
loop_
_entity.id
_entity.type
_entity.pdbx_description
1 polymer ?
#
loop_
_entity_poly.entity_id
_entity_poly.type
_entity_poly.pdbx_seq_one_letter_code
_entity_poly.pdbx_strand_id
1 'polypeptide(L)'
;MFRISPLIIVSFLLIKTLSAQEDTTIVYTNNVNNTTESGFLSNLDSMMNLWYVKEAETKKYLERPPRNRDTNFVPIFSDSVYLQRISSMNSVINLTYNTKVQSYINLYAHKKRPQLEIMLGLSEYYFPMFEQILDEEGVPKELKYLSIIESALYPRARSKANAVGLWQFMYYTGKIYGLQADSYVDDRRDPIKSTKAAARFLKDLYTTFDDWVLALAAYNCGPGNVRKAIKRSGGKTDYWEIYNHLPAETRGYVPAFIAASYVMQYHSEHNLYPRNIDMPLKIDTVMVTEKVHLKQIAEVMNIPVEQLRDLNPQFLIDIVPANSEKPYHIILPANSTISFIALQDSIYNYKDSIFFNPATITKAPAAYTGYVAQAPKDKKKLIYTVKSGDNLGFIAEWYEVSLQDLRYWNGINGNVIKIGQNLVIYKSQSVAGNYANINNYTFEQKNKSIGKNVSSSSPSTTTETKQTTTPTKNTESKSISKVPSGNAQFVYHTVKSGDTLWGIAKQYPGVSDRDIMALNNLSNADKIKIGMKLKIKQK
;
A
#
# COMPACT_ATOMS: atom_id res chain seq x y z
N MET A 1 67.14 -36.67 -20.02
CA MET A 1 66.85 -35.74 -18.90
C MET A 1 66.83 -34.33 -19.49
N PHE A 2 65.74 -33.56 -19.27
CA PHE A 2 65.50 -32.15 -19.68
C PHE A 2 65.46 -31.70 -21.18
N ARG A 3 64.35 -31.00 -21.50
CA ARG A 3 64.11 -29.86 -22.43
C ARG A 3 64.42 -29.98 -23.95
N ILE A 4 63.41 -29.64 -24.77
CA ILE A 4 63.24 -28.35 -25.50
C ILE A 4 61.80 -28.28 -26.09
N SER A 5 61.25 -27.08 -26.27
CA SER A 5 59.88 -26.80 -26.78
C SER A 5 59.74 -26.97 -28.32
N PRO A 6 58.51 -26.81 -28.87
CA PRO A 6 58.27 -25.55 -29.58
C PRO A 6 56.86 -24.93 -29.41
N LEU A 7 56.77 -23.66 -29.85
CA LEU A 7 55.59 -22.79 -29.97
C LEU A 7 54.40 -23.43 -30.72
N ILE A 8 53.18 -23.04 -30.32
CA ILE A 8 52.03 -22.94 -31.23
C ILE A 8 51.45 -21.53 -31.12
N ILE A 9 51.34 -20.85 -32.27
CA ILE A 9 50.75 -19.51 -32.40
C ILE A 9 49.26 -19.68 -32.68
N VAL A 10 48.40 -19.10 -31.84
CA VAL A 10 46.94 -19.07 -32.07
C VAL A 10 46.53 -17.70 -32.58
N SER A 11 45.99 -17.66 -33.80
CA SER A 11 45.49 -16.44 -34.44
C SER A 11 44.09 -16.08 -33.91
N PHE A 12 43.89 -14.81 -33.55
CA PHE A 12 42.58 -14.28 -33.16
C PHE A 12 41.77 -13.87 -34.41
N LEU A 13 40.66 -14.56 -34.67
CA LEU A 13 39.67 -14.12 -35.66
C LEU A 13 38.58 -13.28 -34.97
N LEU A 14 38.51 -11.99 -35.30
CA LEU A 14 37.55 -11.06 -34.70
C LEU A 14 36.22 -11.07 -35.48
N ILE A 15 35.19 -11.75 -34.97
CA ILE A 15 33.84 -11.73 -35.54
C ILE A 15 33.05 -10.59 -34.88
N LYS A 16 32.75 -9.53 -35.65
CA LYS A 16 31.81 -8.47 -35.22
C LYS A 16 30.37 -8.93 -35.45
N THR A 17 29.63 -9.22 -34.38
CA THR A 17 28.18 -9.38 -34.44
C THR A 17 27.51 -8.01 -34.37
N LEU A 18 26.77 -7.62 -35.42
CA LEU A 18 25.85 -6.48 -35.36
C LEU A 18 24.66 -6.84 -34.47
N SER A 19 24.40 -6.06 -33.43
CA SER A 19 23.13 -6.06 -32.71
C SER A 19 22.21 -5.01 -33.33
N ALA A 20 21.20 -5.44 -34.09
CA ALA A 20 20.07 -4.58 -34.43
C ALA A 20 19.18 -4.43 -33.19
N GLN A 21 19.03 -3.21 -32.68
CA GLN A 21 18.15 -2.89 -31.57
C GLN A 21 16.88 -2.25 -32.11
N GLU A 22 15.82 -3.05 -32.26
CA GLU A 22 14.49 -2.53 -32.58
C GLU A 22 13.82 -1.98 -31.31
N ASP A 23 13.93 -0.67 -31.09
CA ASP A 23 13.22 0.07 -30.04
C ASP A 23 11.70 0.04 -30.31
N THR A 24 11.05 -1.05 -29.89
CA THR A 24 9.59 -1.18 -29.94
C THR A 24 8.98 -0.79 -28.59
N THR A 25 8.68 0.50 -28.43
CA THR A 25 8.08 1.05 -27.20
C THR A 25 6.62 0.61 -27.03
N ILE A 26 6.41 -0.58 -26.48
CA ILE A 26 5.05 -1.12 -26.20
C ILE A 26 4.41 -0.34 -25.04
N VAL A 27 3.40 0.47 -25.35
CA VAL A 27 2.62 1.22 -24.35
C VAL A 27 1.54 0.32 -23.74
N TYR A 28 1.80 -0.21 -22.55
CA TYR A 28 0.84 -1.05 -21.81
C TYR A 28 -0.33 -0.24 -21.22
N THR A 29 -1.47 -0.25 -21.90
CA THR A 29 -2.76 0.27 -21.40
C THR A 29 -3.37 -0.69 -20.36
N ASN A 30 -3.09 -0.43 -19.09
CA ASN A 30 -3.56 -1.26 -17.98
C ASN A 30 -5.02 -0.97 -17.62
N ASN A 31 -5.93 -1.91 -17.91
CA ASN A 31 -7.28 -1.98 -17.35
C ASN A 31 -7.38 -3.19 -16.39
N VAL A 32 -6.86 -3.06 -15.18
CA VAL A 32 -7.08 -4.01 -14.07
C VAL A 32 -8.11 -3.40 -13.11
N ASN A 33 -9.00 -4.22 -12.54
CA ASN A 33 -10.15 -3.72 -11.78
C ASN A 33 -9.76 -3.24 -10.38
N ASN A 34 -10.19 -2.02 -10.03
CA ASN A 34 -9.71 -1.21 -8.88
C ASN A 34 -9.90 -1.76 -7.46
N THR A 35 -10.70 -2.81 -7.22
CA THR A 35 -11.15 -3.14 -5.84
C THR A 35 -10.06 -3.78 -4.98
N THR A 36 -9.48 -4.88 -5.45
CA THR A 36 -8.38 -5.60 -4.76
C THR A 36 -7.16 -4.70 -4.62
N GLU A 37 -6.90 -3.86 -5.64
CA GLU A 37 -5.84 -2.85 -5.59
C GLU A 37 -6.10 -1.82 -4.46
N SER A 38 -7.34 -1.32 -4.28
CA SER A 38 -7.62 -0.28 -3.27
C SER A 38 -7.36 -0.73 -1.82
N GLY A 39 -7.60 -2.00 -1.50
CA GLY A 39 -7.36 -2.56 -0.16
C GLY A 39 -5.85 -2.70 0.09
N PHE A 40 -5.18 -3.46 -0.78
CA PHE A 40 -3.74 -3.69 -0.72
C PHE A 40 -2.92 -2.37 -0.74
N LEU A 41 -3.26 -1.41 -1.61
CA LEU A 41 -2.62 -0.09 -1.64
C LEU A 41 -2.79 0.69 -0.32
N SER A 42 -3.95 0.57 0.35
CA SER A 42 -4.16 1.23 1.64
C SER A 42 -3.33 0.60 2.76
N ASN A 43 -3.09 -0.72 2.70
CA ASN A 43 -2.23 -1.44 3.64
C ASN A 43 -0.74 -1.12 3.40
N LEU A 44 -0.29 -1.06 2.14
CA LEU A 44 1.06 -0.61 1.77
C LEU A 44 1.40 0.78 2.36
N ASP A 45 0.49 1.74 2.22
CA ASP A 45 0.69 3.08 2.79
C ASP A 45 0.57 3.10 4.33
N SER A 46 -0.14 2.14 4.93
CA SER A 46 -0.29 2.04 6.38
C SER A 46 0.92 1.38 7.06
N MET A 47 1.52 0.39 6.41
CA MET A 47 2.78 -0.26 6.81
C MET A 47 3.89 0.78 7.02
N MET A 48 3.97 1.80 6.16
CA MET A 48 4.90 2.93 6.26
C MET A 48 4.76 3.78 7.54
N ASN A 49 3.76 3.51 8.39
CA ASN A 49 3.53 4.21 9.65
C ASN A 49 3.91 3.42 10.91
N LEU A 50 4.37 2.18 10.76
CA LEU A 50 4.93 1.37 11.85
C LEU A 50 6.17 2.06 12.45
N TRP A 51 6.38 1.90 13.76
CA TRP A 51 7.44 2.62 14.47
C TRP A 51 8.82 2.16 14.00
N TYR A 52 9.02 0.85 13.87
CA TYR A 52 10.28 0.27 13.34
C TYR A 52 10.54 0.58 11.85
N VAL A 53 9.55 1.07 11.09
CA VAL A 53 9.74 1.58 9.72
C VAL A 53 10.09 3.07 9.71
N LYS A 54 9.81 3.78 10.80
CA LYS A 54 9.99 5.24 10.93
C LYS A 54 11.27 5.66 11.63
N GLU A 55 11.63 4.96 12.70
CA GLU A 55 12.91 5.19 13.37
C GLU A 55 14.08 4.60 12.54
N ALA A 56 13.80 3.57 11.74
CA ALA A 56 14.75 3.04 10.78
C ALA A 56 15.18 4.10 9.76
N GLU A 57 16.49 4.11 9.48
CA GLU A 57 17.04 4.76 8.29
C GLU A 57 16.66 3.98 7.02
N THR A 58 15.37 3.96 6.66
CA THR A 58 14.83 3.23 5.48
C THR A 58 15.41 3.68 4.14
N LYS A 59 16.14 4.81 4.11
CA LYS A 59 16.98 5.24 2.97
C LYS A 59 18.23 4.38 2.80
N LYS A 60 18.69 3.69 3.84
CA LYS A 60 19.74 2.67 3.80
C LYS A 60 19.14 1.32 3.47
N TYR A 61 19.93 0.53 2.76
CA TYR A 61 19.65 -0.89 2.54
C TYR A 61 20.16 -1.70 3.73
N LEU A 62 19.49 -2.81 4.05
CA LEU A 62 19.90 -3.75 5.09
C LEU A 62 21.28 -4.35 4.74
N GLU A 63 21.41 -4.81 3.50
CA GLU A 63 22.68 -5.14 2.87
C GLU A 63 22.97 -4.19 1.70
N ARG A 64 24.22 -3.77 1.53
CA ARG A 64 24.58 -2.84 0.46
C ARG A 64 24.43 -3.50 -0.92
N PRO A 65 23.64 -2.93 -1.86
CA PRO A 65 23.55 -3.45 -3.22
C PRO A 65 24.93 -3.55 -3.91
N PRO A 66 25.12 -4.53 -4.82
CA PRO A 66 26.36 -4.66 -5.59
C PRO A 66 26.76 -3.35 -6.29
N ARG A 67 28.05 -3.00 -6.27
CA ARG A 67 28.54 -1.70 -6.78
C ARG A 67 28.23 -1.43 -8.27
N ASN A 68 27.94 -2.47 -9.04
CA ASN A 68 27.59 -2.44 -10.46
C ASN A 68 26.07 -2.38 -10.72
N ARG A 69 25.23 -2.26 -9.69
CA ARG A 69 23.76 -2.21 -9.80
C ARG A 69 23.26 -0.81 -9.49
N ASP A 70 22.60 -0.17 -10.45
CA ASP A 70 21.80 1.04 -10.21
C ASP A 70 20.40 0.64 -9.74
N THR A 71 20.06 1.00 -8.50
CA THR A 71 18.74 0.72 -7.89
C THR A 71 17.64 1.64 -8.42
N ASN A 72 18.00 2.77 -9.04
CA ASN A 72 17.05 3.69 -9.68
C ASN A 72 16.62 3.19 -11.06
N PHE A 73 17.51 2.49 -11.78
CA PHE A 73 17.17 1.81 -13.02
C PHE A 73 16.16 0.68 -12.74
N VAL A 74 15.04 0.71 -13.47
CA VAL A 74 13.97 -0.29 -13.40
C VAL A 74 14.13 -1.24 -14.60
N PRO A 75 14.60 -2.49 -14.39
CA PRO A 75 14.77 -3.44 -15.48
C PRO A 75 13.42 -3.85 -16.07
N ILE A 76 13.38 -4.01 -17.39
CA ILE A 76 12.23 -4.59 -18.10
C ILE A 76 12.73 -5.85 -18.81
N PHE A 77 11.94 -6.92 -18.73
CA PHE A 77 12.24 -8.22 -19.32
C PHE A 77 11.14 -8.62 -20.33
N SER A 78 11.45 -9.52 -21.25
CA SER A 78 10.46 -10.12 -22.14
C SER A 78 9.56 -11.12 -21.41
N ASP A 79 8.37 -11.36 -21.95
CA ASP A 79 7.43 -12.39 -21.45
C ASP A 79 8.08 -13.77 -21.31
N SER A 80 9.00 -14.13 -22.22
CA SER A 80 9.76 -15.38 -22.16
C SER A 80 10.66 -15.50 -20.92
N VAL A 81 11.27 -14.41 -20.45
CA VAL A 81 12.10 -14.40 -19.24
C VAL A 81 11.23 -14.52 -17.99
N TYR A 82 10.08 -13.85 -17.95
CA TYR A 82 9.12 -14.02 -16.85
C TYR A 82 8.57 -15.44 -16.77
N LEU A 83 8.16 -16.01 -17.91
CA LEU A 83 7.69 -17.39 -18.01
C LEU A 83 8.77 -18.38 -17.57
N GLN A 84 10.00 -18.25 -18.07
CA GLN A 84 11.12 -19.11 -17.70
C GLN A 84 11.43 -19.04 -16.20
N ARG A 85 11.53 -17.83 -15.62
CA ARG A 85 11.82 -17.67 -14.19
C ARG A 85 10.71 -18.26 -13.31
N ILE A 86 9.45 -17.97 -13.62
CA ILE A 86 8.31 -18.49 -12.85
C ILE A 86 8.21 -20.02 -12.96
N SER A 87 8.39 -20.60 -14.15
CA SER A 87 8.42 -22.06 -14.32
C SER A 87 9.65 -22.75 -13.71
N SER A 88 10.70 -21.98 -13.38
CA SER A 88 11.90 -22.47 -12.68
C SER A 88 11.82 -22.27 -11.15
N MET A 89 10.74 -21.69 -10.62
CA MET A 89 10.55 -21.56 -9.17
C MET A 89 10.28 -22.94 -8.56
N ASN A 90 11.06 -23.30 -7.53
CA ASN A 90 10.80 -24.48 -6.73
C ASN A 90 9.55 -24.24 -5.86
N SER A 91 8.37 -24.62 -6.37
CA SER A 91 7.06 -24.40 -5.74
C SER A 91 6.15 -25.59 -6.00
N VAL A 92 5.49 -26.09 -4.95
CA VAL A 92 4.43 -27.11 -5.08
C VAL A 92 3.07 -26.51 -5.49
N ILE A 93 2.91 -25.18 -5.39
CA ILE A 93 1.77 -24.45 -5.94
C ILE A 93 2.04 -24.17 -7.42
N ASN A 94 1.06 -24.44 -8.30
CA ASN A 94 1.19 -24.16 -9.73
C ASN A 94 1.16 -22.65 -10.02
N LEU A 95 2.34 -22.08 -10.28
CA LEU A 95 2.53 -20.66 -10.59
C LEU A 95 2.47 -20.44 -12.12
N THR A 96 1.29 -20.16 -12.66
CA THR A 96 1.12 -19.94 -14.12
C THR A 96 1.38 -18.48 -14.52
N TYR A 97 2.38 -18.21 -15.38
CA TYR A 97 2.57 -16.89 -15.97
C TYR A 97 1.48 -16.55 -17.00
N ASN A 98 0.99 -15.30 -16.99
CA ASN A 98 0.17 -14.71 -18.05
C ASN A 98 0.06 -13.18 -17.88
N THR A 99 -0.61 -12.50 -18.82
CA THR A 99 -0.78 -11.04 -18.82
C THR A 99 -1.42 -10.47 -17.55
N LYS A 100 -2.25 -11.22 -16.82
CA LYS A 100 -2.84 -10.75 -15.56
C LYS A 100 -1.78 -10.73 -14.46
N VAL A 101 -0.95 -11.77 -14.38
CA VAL A 101 0.22 -11.84 -13.49
C VAL A 101 1.19 -10.71 -13.82
N GLN A 102 1.49 -10.47 -15.11
CA GLN A 102 2.41 -9.41 -15.53
C GLN A 102 1.96 -8.01 -15.09
N SER A 103 0.66 -7.71 -15.12
CA SER A 103 0.14 -6.44 -14.60
C SER A 103 0.43 -6.25 -13.11
N TYR A 104 0.38 -7.32 -12.31
CA TYR A 104 0.77 -7.27 -10.89
C TYR A 104 2.30 -7.23 -10.72
N ILE A 105 3.08 -7.95 -11.53
CA ILE A 105 4.56 -7.81 -11.53
C ILE A 105 4.96 -6.35 -11.77
N ASN A 106 4.35 -5.69 -12.76
CA ASN A 106 4.54 -4.26 -13.04
C ASN A 106 4.11 -3.36 -11.85
N LEU A 107 3.06 -3.74 -11.09
CA LEU A 107 2.63 -3.01 -9.89
C LEU A 107 3.72 -3.08 -8.79
N TYR A 108 4.19 -4.28 -8.46
CA TYR A 108 5.22 -4.50 -7.43
C TYR A 108 6.58 -3.94 -7.87
N ALA A 109 7.13 -4.44 -8.97
CA ALA A 109 8.52 -4.21 -9.39
C ALA A 109 8.78 -2.83 -10.02
N HIS A 110 7.75 -2.16 -10.57
CA HIS A 110 7.91 -0.84 -11.21
C HIS A 110 7.21 0.29 -10.42
N LYS A 111 5.93 0.13 -10.04
CA LYS A 111 5.14 1.22 -9.45
C LYS A 111 5.28 1.36 -7.92
N LYS A 112 5.58 0.28 -7.21
CA LYS A 112 5.60 0.22 -5.73
C LYS A 112 6.96 -0.20 -5.15
N ARG A 113 8.03 0.13 -5.88
CA ARG A 113 9.42 -0.16 -5.52
C ARG A 113 9.78 0.18 -4.07
N PRO A 114 9.53 1.41 -3.54
CA PRO A 114 9.94 1.73 -2.17
C PRO A 114 9.22 0.91 -1.10
N GLN A 115 7.92 0.64 -1.30
CA GLN A 115 7.16 -0.18 -0.36
C GLN A 115 7.58 -1.65 -0.43
N LEU A 116 7.90 -2.15 -1.62
CA LEU A 116 8.43 -3.51 -1.81
C LEU A 116 9.82 -3.69 -1.20
N GLU A 117 10.74 -2.73 -1.33
CA GLU A 117 12.03 -2.76 -0.64
C GLU A 117 11.86 -2.81 0.90
N ILE A 118 10.79 -2.21 1.44
CA ILE A 118 10.47 -2.29 2.88
C ILE A 118 9.80 -3.63 3.24
N MET A 119 8.92 -4.17 2.38
CA MET A 119 8.38 -5.53 2.56
C MET A 119 9.48 -6.60 2.50
N LEU A 120 10.52 -6.40 1.68
CA LEU A 120 11.73 -7.24 1.67
C LEU A 120 12.51 -7.15 2.99
N GLY A 121 12.64 -5.95 3.57
CA GLY A 121 13.22 -5.80 4.92
C GLY A 121 12.37 -6.51 5.99
N LEU A 122 11.05 -6.43 5.90
CA LEU A 122 10.12 -7.08 6.83
C LEU A 122 10.04 -8.60 6.67
N SER A 123 10.27 -9.14 5.48
CA SER A 123 10.30 -10.59 5.28
C SER A 123 11.43 -11.26 6.05
N GLU A 124 12.59 -10.60 6.21
CA GLU A 124 13.71 -11.14 7.02
C GLU A 124 13.31 -11.42 8.48
N TYR A 125 12.34 -10.67 9.02
CA TYR A 125 11.80 -10.90 10.35
C TYR A 125 10.63 -11.90 10.36
N TYR A 126 9.64 -11.70 9.48
CA TYR A 126 8.39 -12.45 9.53
C TYR A 126 8.46 -13.83 8.86
N PHE A 127 9.18 -13.97 7.74
CA PHE A 127 9.15 -15.21 6.95
C PHE A 127 9.78 -16.42 7.64
N PRO A 128 10.90 -16.33 8.38
CA PRO A 128 11.44 -17.49 9.11
C PRO A 128 10.42 -18.11 10.08
N MET A 129 9.69 -17.26 10.81
CA MET A 129 8.60 -17.67 11.71
C MET A 129 7.40 -18.26 10.93
N PHE A 130 7.03 -17.67 9.79
CA PHE A 130 5.95 -18.21 8.97
C PHE A 130 6.32 -19.58 8.37
N GLU A 131 7.54 -19.72 7.85
CA GLU A 131 8.04 -20.95 7.24
C GLU A 131 8.10 -22.09 8.24
N GLN A 132 8.54 -21.82 9.48
CA GLN A 132 8.48 -22.80 10.56
C GLN A 132 7.04 -23.27 10.82
N ILE A 133 6.09 -22.35 10.94
CA ILE A 133 4.68 -22.68 11.23
C ILE A 133 4.00 -23.42 10.05
N LEU A 134 4.31 -23.03 8.81
CA LEU A 134 3.79 -23.70 7.61
C LEU A 134 4.34 -25.13 7.48
N ASP A 135 5.60 -25.35 7.86
CA ASP A 135 6.23 -26.68 7.96
C ASP A 135 5.58 -27.53 9.07
N GLU A 136 5.42 -26.96 10.28
CA GLU A 136 4.74 -27.60 11.43
C GLU A 136 3.32 -28.08 11.10
N GLU A 137 2.55 -27.27 10.35
CA GLU A 137 1.18 -27.59 9.95
C GLU A 137 1.11 -28.42 8.65
N GLY A 138 2.25 -28.68 7.99
CA GLY A 138 2.36 -29.51 6.78
C GLY A 138 1.70 -28.89 5.55
N VAL A 139 1.93 -27.59 5.31
CA VAL A 139 1.41 -26.83 4.16
C VAL A 139 2.53 -26.10 3.40
N PRO A 140 2.34 -25.73 2.11
CA PRO A 140 3.37 -25.10 1.29
C PRO A 140 3.93 -23.78 1.89
N LYS A 141 5.25 -23.64 1.90
CA LYS A 141 5.94 -22.46 2.46
C LYS A 141 5.69 -21.19 1.65
N GLU A 142 5.36 -21.33 0.38
CA GLU A 142 4.99 -20.26 -0.55
C GLU A 142 3.73 -19.51 -0.08
N LEU A 143 2.87 -20.14 0.73
CA LEU A 143 1.69 -19.49 1.33
C LEU A 143 2.07 -18.28 2.20
N LYS A 144 3.33 -18.15 2.66
CA LYS A 144 3.86 -16.95 3.31
C LYS A 144 3.62 -15.67 2.49
N TYR A 145 3.61 -15.75 1.16
CA TYR A 145 3.36 -14.60 0.27
C TYR A 145 1.91 -14.10 0.31
N LEU A 146 0.96 -14.82 0.93
CA LEU A 146 -0.37 -14.27 1.20
C LEU A 146 -0.31 -13.06 2.14
N SER A 147 0.57 -13.10 3.15
CA SER A 147 0.77 -11.99 4.08
C SER A 147 1.18 -10.67 3.38
N ILE A 148 1.86 -10.78 2.24
CA ILE A 148 2.21 -9.63 1.37
C ILE A 148 0.94 -9.03 0.76
N ILE A 149 0.11 -9.84 0.09
CA ILE A 149 -1.06 -9.32 -0.64
C ILE A 149 -2.23 -8.94 0.27
N GLU A 150 -2.36 -9.60 1.43
CA GLU A 150 -3.39 -9.32 2.42
C GLU A 150 -3.09 -8.06 3.22
N SER A 151 -1.89 -7.94 3.79
CA SER A 151 -1.58 -6.89 4.78
C SER A 151 -0.33 -6.05 4.47
N ALA A 152 0.47 -6.39 3.45
CA ALA A 152 1.82 -5.85 3.29
C ALA A 152 2.66 -6.02 4.59
N LEU A 153 2.58 -7.19 5.24
CA LEU A 153 3.23 -7.49 6.52
C LEU A 153 2.88 -6.52 7.67
N TYR A 154 1.68 -5.91 7.65
CA TYR A 154 1.21 -5.01 8.71
C TYR A 154 0.31 -5.75 9.73
N PRO A 155 0.79 -6.07 10.95
CA PRO A 155 0.02 -6.87 11.93
C PRO A 155 -1.20 -6.16 12.52
N ARG A 156 -1.35 -4.84 12.35
CA ARG A 156 -2.58 -4.11 12.73
C ARG A 156 -3.45 -3.69 11.55
N ALA A 157 -3.19 -4.23 10.35
CA ALA A 157 -4.03 -3.98 9.18
C ALA A 157 -5.51 -4.27 9.48
N ARG A 158 -6.41 -3.38 9.05
CA ARG A 158 -7.86 -3.57 9.18
C ARG A 158 -8.57 -3.14 7.90
N SER A 159 -9.18 -4.09 7.19
CA SER A 159 -9.93 -3.77 5.97
C SER A 159 -11.26 -3.06 6.28
N LYS A 160 -11.85 -2.47 5.24
CA LYS A 160 -13.23 -1.92 5.28
C LYS A 160 -14.28 -2.96 5.66
N ALA A 161 -14.00 -4.25 5.41
CA ALA A 161 -14.86 -5.37 5.79
C ALA A 161 -14.60 -5.89 7.23
N ASN A 162 -13.65 -5.30 7.96
CA ASN A 162 -13.20 -5.72 9.30
C ASN A 162 -12.42 -7.05 9.34
N ALA A 163 -11.79 -7.40 8.21
CA ALA A 163 -10.66 -8.33 8.22
C ALA A 163 -9.48 -7.70 8.99
N VAL A 164 -8.73 -8.49 9.78
CA VAL A 164 -7.68 -7.97 10.67
C VAL A 164 -6.38 -8.76 10.58
N GLY A 165 -5.26 -8.04 10.68
CA GLY A 165 -3.90 -8.56 10.90
C GLY A 165 -3.19 -9.06 9.64
N LEU A 166 -2.07 -9.75 9.85
CA LEU A 166 -1.15 -10.20 8.80
C LEU A 166 -1.85 -11.00 7.69
N TRP A 167 -2.79 -11.84 8.10
CA TRP A 167 -3.53 -12.80 7.28
C TRP A 167 -4.98 -12.35 6.98
N GLN A 168 -5.34 -11.12 7.36
CA GLN A 168 -6.67 -10.52 7.15
C GLN A 168 -7.84 -11.43 7.55
N PHE A 169 -7.83 -11.92 8.80
CA PHE A 169 -8.93 -12.75 9.30
C PHE A 169 -10.21 -11.94 9.54
N MET A 170 -11.30 -12.38 8.92
CA MET A 170 -12.66 -12.01 9.35
C MET A 170 -12.93 -12.57 10.75
N TYR A 171 -13.65 -11.83 11.59
CA TYR A 171 -13.86 -12.18 13.01
C TYR A 171 -14.39 -13.61 13.21
N TYR A 172 -15.47 -13.99 12.51
CA TYR A 172 -16.05 -15.33 12.63
C TYR A 172 -15.11 -16.44 12.15
N THR A 173 -14.39 -16.23 11.04
CA THR A 173 -13.40 -17.19 10.53
C THR A 173 -12.25 -17.36 11.52
N GLY A 174 -11.71 -16.26 12.07
CA GLY A 174 -10.66 -16.33 13.08
C GLY A 174 -11.10 -17.11 14.32
N LYS A 175 -12.34 -16.91 14.79
CA LYS A 175 -12.91 -17.64 15.93
C LYS A 175 -13.02 -19.15 15.67
N ILE A 176 -13.32 -19.59 14.44
CA ILE A 176 -13.34 -21.01 14.07
C ILE A 176 -11.95 -21.64 14.25
N TYR A 177 -10.89 -20.91 13.87
CA TYR A 177 -9.50 -21.34 14.04
C TYR A 177 -8.86 -20.92 15.38
N GLY A 178 -9.68 -20.67 16.40
CA GLY A 178 -9.23 -20.45 17.78
C GLY A 178 -8.71 -19.06 18.12
N LEU A 179 -8.77 -18.09 17.20
CA LEU A 179 -8.35 -16.71 17.46
C LEU A 179 -9.38 -15.99 18.32
N GLN A 180 -8.96 -15.49 19.49
CA GLN A 180 -9.81 -14.70 20.38
C GLN A 180 -9.81 -13.23 19.98
N ALA A 181 -10.95 -12.56 20.08
CA ALA A 181 -11.06 -11.13 19.86
C ALA A 181 -12.12 -10.53 20.81
N ASP A 182 -11.68 -9.66 21.71
CA ASP A 182 -12.49 -8.95 22.70
C ASP A 182 -12.08 -7.46 22.76
N SER A 183 -12.46 -6.74 23.81
CA SER A 183 -12.16 -5.30 23.96
C SER A 183 -10.69 -5.01 24.27
N TYR A 184 -9.91 -5.99 24.75
CA TYR A 184 -8.52 -5.85 25.16
C TYR A 184 -7.55 -6.54 24.19
N VAL A 185 -7.94 -7.68 23.61
CA VAL A 185 -7.07 -8.55 22.82
C VAL A 185 -7.71 -8.87 21.47
N ASP A 186 -6.93 -8.86 20.39
CA ASP A 186 -7.32 -9.39 19.08
C ASP A 186 -6.22 -10.28 18.50
N ASP A 187 -6.32 -11.60 18.73
CA ASP A 187 -5.35 -12.62 18.32
C ASP A 187 -5.17 -12.70 16.80
N ARG A 188 -6.05 -12.07 16.00
CA ARG A 188 -5.84 -11.94 14.55
C ARG A 188 -4.62 -11.06 14.22
N ARG A 189 -4.18 -10.23 15.16
CA ARG A 189 -2.98 -9.39 15.06
C ARG A 189 -1.71 -10.08 15.56
N ASP A 190 -1.85 -11.09 16.42
CA ASP A 190 -0.74 -11.90 16.94
C ASP A 190 -0.07 -12.67 15.79
N PRO A 191 1.23 -12.45 15.49
CA PRO A 191 1.86 -13.06 14.33
C PRO A 191 1.97 -14.59 14.39
N ILE A 192 2.09 -15.19 15.58
CA ILE A 192 2.23 -16.63 15.74
C ILE A 192 0.85 -17.29 15.63
N LYS A 193 -0.13 -16.82 16.42
CA LYS A 193 -1.48 -17.39 16.44
C LYS A 193 -2.17 -17.23 15.09
N SER A 194 -2.13 -16.04 14.50
CA SER A 194 -2.79 -15.79 13.21
C SER A 194 -2.17 -16.61 12.07
N THR A 195 -0.85 -16.89 12.11
CA THR A 195 -0.21 -17.77 11.12
C THR A 195 -0.62 -19.22 11.30
N LYS A 196 -0.67 -19.74 12.54
CA LYS A 196 -1.17 -21.10 12.82
C LYS A 196 -2.62 -21.27 12.37
N ALA A 197 -3.47 -20.26 12.60
CA ALA A 197 -4.84 -20.25 12.10
C ALA A 197 -4.91 -20.20 10.56
N ALA A 198 -4.07 -19.40 9.89
CA ALA A 198 -4.03 -19.29 8.43
C ALA A 198 -3.61 -20.60 7.77
N ALA A 199 -2.56 -21.24 8.29
CA ALA A 199 -2.07 -22.54 7.81
C ALA A 199 -3.17 -23.62 7.88
N ARG A 200 -3.87 -23.73 9.02
CA ARG A 200 -5.00 -24.67 9.20
C ARG A 200 -6.16 -24.36 8.27
N PHE A 201 -6.53 -23.09 8.11
CA PHE A 201 -7.60 -22.71 7.19
C PHE A 201 -7.25 -23.05 5.73
N LEU A 202 -6.02 -22.78 5.30
CA LEU A 202 -5.54 -23.13 3.96
C LEU A 202 -5.50 -24.66 3.74
N LYS A 203 -5.18 -25.44 4.79
CA LYS A 203 -5.23 -26.91 4.78
C LYS A 203 -6.66 -27.47 4.61
N ASP A 204 -7.64 -26.89 5.29
CA ASP A 204 -9.06 -27.26 5.14
C ASP A 204 -9.61 -26.89 3.76
N LEU A 205 -9.18 -25.75 3.22
CA LEU A 205 -9.49 -25.33 1.85
C LEU A 205 -8.85 -26.25 0.81
N TYR A 206 -7.58 -26.63 0.98
CA TYR A 206 -6.94 -27.62 0.13
C TYR A 206 -7.69 -28.96 0.19
N THR A 207 -7.99 -29.48 1.38
CA THR A 207 -8.80 -30.71 1.58
C THR A 207 -10.18 -30.64 0.90
N THR A 208 -10.70 -29.44 0.67
CA THR A 208 -11.99 -29.23 -0.02
C THR A 208 -11.90 -29.25 -1.55
N PHE A 209 -10.75 -28.87 -2.13
CA PHE A 209 -10.61 -28.63 -3.58
C PHE A 209 -9.52 -29.48 -4.26
N ASP A 210 -8.62 -30.09 -3.49
CA ASP A 210 -7.42 -30.82 -3.92
C ASP A 210 -6.53 -30.05 -4.91
N ASP A 211 -6.56 -28.71 -4.78
CA ASP A 211 -5.74 -27.79 -5.57
C ASP A 211 -5.44 -26.53 -4.75
N TRP A 212 -4.17 -26.14 -4.70
CA TRP A 212 -3.73 -24.96 -3.96
C TRP A 212 -4.23 -23.65 -4.60
N VAL A 213 -4.38 -23.59 -5.93
CA VAL A 213 -4.82 -22.36 -6.61
C VAL A 213 -6.30 -22.06 -6.34
N LEU A 214 -7.15 -23.10 -6.30
CA LEU A 214 -8.52 -23.03 -5.81
C LEU A 214 -8.60 -22.75 -4.32
N ALA A 215 -7.71 -23.32 -3.50
CA ALA A 215 -7.65 -23.00 -2.07
C ALA A 215 -7.34 -21.51 -1.84
N LEU A 216 -6.40 -20.93 -2.60
CA LEU A 216 -6.12 -19.48 -2.59
C LEU A 216 -7.34 -18.65 -3.01
N ALA A 217 -8.04 -19.02 -4.09
CA ALA A 217 -9.25 -18.33 -4.52
C ALA A 217 -10.37 -18.43 -3.45
N ALA A 218 -10.48 -19.57 -2.77
CA ALA A 218 -11.44 -19.81 -1.70
C ALA A 218 -11.08 -19.11 -0.39
N TYR A 219 -9.80 -18.84 -0.12
CA TYR A 219 -9.36 -18.04 1.02
C TYR A 219 -9.91 -16.60 0.90
N ASN A 220 -9.78 -16.00 -0.29
CA ASN A 220 -10.26 -14.64 -0.54
C ASN A 220 -11.79 -14.50 -0.57
N CYS A 221 -12.52 -15.41 -1.24
CA CYS A 221 -13.97 -15.24 -1.45
C CYS A 221 -14.88 -16.24 -0.74
N GLY A 222 -14.31 -17.16 0.04
CA GLY A 222 -15.00 -18.27 0.68
C GLY A 222 -15.25 -19.45 -0.27
N PRO A 223 -15.18 -20.70 0.24
CA PRO A 223 -15.32 -21.91 -0.57
C PRO A 223 -16.68 -22.03 -1.28
N GLY A 224 -17.73 -21.44 -0.71
CA GLY A 224 -19.06 -21.41 -1.32
C GLY A 224 -19.13 -20.63 -2.65
N ASN A 225 -18.26 -19.63 -2.85
CA ASN A 225 -18.21 -18.88 -4.11
C ASN A 225 -17.39 -19.62 -5.17
N VAL A 226 -16.30 -20.29 -4.79
CA VAL A 226 -15.54 -21.19 -5.69
C VAL A 226 -16.42 -22.36 -6.15
N ARG A 227 -17.14 -23.04 -5.25
CA ARG A 227 -18.11 -24.10 -5.62
C ARG A 227 -19.20 -23.60 -6.59
N LYS A 228 -19.69 -22.36 -6.44
CA LYS A 228 -20.63 -21.74 -7.40
C LYS A 228 -19.97 -21.47 -8.76
N ALA A 229 -18.70 -21.05 -8.80
CA ALA A 229 -17.97 -20.84 -10.04
C ALA A 229 -17.72 -22.16 -10.79
N ILE A 230 -17.26 -23.20 -10.09
CA ILE A 230 -17.12 -24.58 -10.60
C ILE A 230 -18.46 -25.05 -11.21
N LYS A 231 -19.58 -24.94 -10.49
CA LYS A 231 -20.90 -25.34 -11.01
C LYS A 231 -21.33 -24.54 -12.25
N ARG A 232 -20.98 -23.25 -12.33
CA ARG A 232 -21.31 -22.37 -13.48
C ARG A 232 -20.44 -22.60 -14.72
N SER A 233 -19.22 -23.11 -14.53
CA SER A 233 -18.29 -23.47 -15.62
C SER A 233 -18.60 -24.82 -16.29
N GLY A 234 -19.61 -25.55 -15.82
CA GLY A 234 -19.86 -26.93 -16.24
C GLY A 234 -19.05 -27.99 -15.48
N GLY A 235 -18.53 -27.66 -14.29
CA GLY A 235 -17.78 -28.59 -13.44
C GLY A 235 -16.27 -28.52 -13.58
N LYS A 236 -15.71 -27.49 -14.23
CA LYS A 236 -14.26 -27.31 -14.32
C LYS A 236 -13.64 -26.97 -12.96
N THR A 237 -12.47 -27.53 -12.68
CA THR A 237 -11.74 -27.37 -11.42
C THR A 237 -10.39 -26.66 -11.56
N ASP A 238 -10.01 -26.22 -12.76
CA ASP A 238 -8.88 -25.31 -12.93
C ASP A 238 -9.29 -23.84 -12.66
N TYR A 239 -8.43 -23.09 -11.97
CA TYR A 239 -8.66 -21.68 -11.63
C TYR A 239 -8.86 -20.80 -12.87
N TRP A 240 -8.10 -21.01 -13.94
CA TRP A 240 -8.15 -20.20 -15.15
C TRP A 240 -9.39 -20.53 -16.00
N GLU A 241 -9.84 -21.80 -16.00
CA GLU A 241 -11.12 -22.20 -16.59
C GLU A 241 -12.33 -21.58 -15.85
N ILE A 242 -12.31 -21.55 -14.50
CA ILE A 242 -13.40 -20.93 -13.73
C ILE A 242 -13.29 -19.40 -13.58
N TYR A 243 -12.19 -18.79 -14.05
CA TYR A 243 -11.81 -17.39 -13.81
C TYR A 243 -12.96 -16.40 -14.06
N ASN A 244 -13.69 -16.56 -15.17
CA ASN A 244 -14.78 -15.65 -15.54
C ASN A 244 -16.06 -15.83 -14.70
N HIS A 245 -16.17 -16.90 -13.91
CA HIS A 245 -17.30 -17.17 -13.01
C HIS A 245 -17.03 -16.77 -11.55
N LEU A 246 -15.78 -16.42 -11.21
CA LEU A 246 -15.38 -15.95 -9.88
C LEU A 246 -15.75 -14.47 -9.64
N PRO A 247 -15.89 -14.02 -8.37
CA PRO A 247 -16.09 -12.62 -8.04
C PRO A 247 -14.98 -11.71 -8.59
N ALA A 248 -15.33 -10.48 -8.95
CA ALA A 248 -14.42 -9.58 -9.66
C ALA A 248 -13.11 -9.27 -8.91
N GLU A 249 -13.16 -9.23 -7.58
CA GLU A 249 -12.03 -9.02 -6.67
C GLU A 249 -11.08 -10.23 -6.64
N THR A 250 -11.66 -11.43 -6.55
CA THR A 250 -10.95 -12.72 -6.49
C THR A 250 -10.18 -13.04 -7.77
N ARG A 251 -10.70 -12.60 -8.93
CA ARG A 251 -9.99 -12.74 -10.21
C ARG A 251 -8.61 -12.07 -10.21
N GLY A 252 -8.42 -11.02 -9.42
CA GLY A 252 -7.12 -10.38 -9.23
C GLY A 252 -6.22 -11.05 -8.18
N TYR A 253 -6.80 -11.86 -7.28
CA TYR A 253 -6.13 -12.36 -6.09
C TYR A 253 -5.02 -13.37 -6.38
N VAL A 254 -5.32 -14.45 -7.12
CA VAL A 254 -4.31 -15.44 -7.53
C VAL A 254 -3.21 -14.81 -8.41
N PRO A 255 -3.52 -13.96 -9.43
CA PRO A 255 -2.48 -13.24 -10.16
C PRO A 255 -1.59 -12.36 -9.28
N ALA A 256 -2.14 -11.71 -8.26
CA ALA A 256 -1.37 -10.92 -7.29
C ALA A 256 -0.45 -11.80 -6.44
N PHE A 257 -0.93 -12.96 -5.96
CA PHE A 257 -0.12 -13.94 -5.22
C PHE A 257 1.07 -14.45 -6.05
N ILE A 258 0.83 -14.86 -7.30
CA ILE A 258 1.91 -15.35 -8.19
C ILE A 258 2.93 -14.24 -8.44
N ALA A 259 2.48 -13.01 -8.71
CA ALA A 259 3.36 -11.88 -8.92
C ALA A 259 4.16 -11.49 -7.67
N ALA A 260 3.55 -11.51 -6.49
CA ALA A 260 4.23 -11.26 -5.22
C ALA A 260 5.30 -12.33 -4.95
N SER A 261 4.96 -13.61 -5.14
CA SER A 261 5.90 -14.74 -5.01
C SER A 261 7.10 -14.58 -5.94
N TYR A 262 6.86 -14.30 -7.23
CA TYR A 262 7.92 -14.07 -8.21
C TYR A 262 8.80 -12.86 -7.87
N VAL A 263 8.20 -11.71 -7.57
CA VAL A 263 8.96 -10.46 -7.35
C VAL A 263 9.73 -10.50 -6.02
N MET A 264 9.21 -11.17 -4.98
CA MET A 264 9.95 -11.39 -3.74
C MET A 264 11.10 -12.40 -3.92
N GLN A 265 10.97 -13.40 -4.79
CA GLN A 265 12.04 -14.38 -5.06
C GLN A 265 13.14 -13.84 -5.98
N TYR A 266 12.78 -13.07 -7.02
CA TYR A 266 13.69 -12.49 -8.02
C TYR A 266 13.91 -10.98 -7.82
N HIS A 267 13.86 -10.50 -6.58
CA HIS A 267 13.94 -9.07 -6.28
C HIS A 267 15.27 -8.45 -6.79
N SER A 268 16.37 -9.19 -6.68
CA SER A 268 17.71 -8.73 -7.08
C SER A 268 17.82 -8.43 -8.57
N GLU A 269 17.12 -9.21 -9.40
CA GLU A 269 17.04 -9.07 -10.85
C GLU A 269 16.33 -7.79 -11.25
N HIS A 270 15.35 -7.36 -10.46
CA HIS A 270 14.62 -6.10 -10.61
C HIS A 270 15.33 -4.89 -9.97
N ASN A 271 16.58 -5.06 -9.54
CA ASN A 271 17.36 -4.07 -8.77
C ASN A 271 16.65 -3.59 -7.49
N LEU A 272 15.93 -4.49 -6.81
CA LEU A 272 15.23 -4.23 -5.55
C LEU A 272 15.96 -4.94 -4.41
N TYR A 273 16.16 -4.25 -3.30
CA TYR A 273 16.96 -4.73 -2.18
C TYR A 273 16.28 -4.38 -0.85
N PRO A 274 16.38 -5.23 0.19
CA PRO A 274 15.74 -4.98 1.47
C PRO A 274 16.22 -3.66 2.09
N ARG A 275 15.28 -2.81 2.53
CA ARG A 275 15.59 -1.65 3.39
C ARG A 275 15.93 -2.12 4.78
N ASN A 276 16.78 -1.36 5.46
CA ASN A 276 16.97 -1.55 6.89
C ASN A 276 15.67 -1.24 7.64
N ILE A 277 15.32 -2.06 8.62
CA ILE A 277 14.18 -1.89 9.53
C ILE A 277 14.67 -2.00 10.97
N ASP A 278 14.10 -1.21 11.88
CA ASP A 278 14.53 -1.14 13.28
C ASP A 278 13.73 -2.13 14.14
N MET A 279 13.75 -3.40 13.72
CA MET A 279 13.19 -4.51 14.49
C MET A 279 14.30 -5.20 15.30
N PRO A 280 14.02 -5.60 16.55
CA PRO A 280 14.99 -6.34 17.35
C PRO A 280 15.27 -7.71 16.72
N LEU A 281 16.53 -7.95 16.33
CA LEU A 281 17.02 -9.22 15.76
C LEU A 281 16.83 -10.43 16.68
N LYS A 282 16.65 -10.19 17.99
CA LYS A 282 16.32 -11.20 18.99
C LYS A 282 15.23 -10.68 19.90
N ILE A 283 14.12 -11.40 19.91
CA ILE A 283 13.02 -11.23 20.85
C ILE A 283 12.97 -12.41 21.81
N ASP A 284 12.28 -12.21 22.92
CA ASP A 284 12.02 -13.21 23.95
C ASP A 284 10.68 -12.89 24.62
N THR A 285 10.13 -13.83 25.39
CA THR A 285 8.78 -13.74 25.98
C THR A 285 8.79 -13.84 27.50
N VAL A 286 8.16 -12.87 28.17
CA VAL A 286 7.83 -12.97 29.60
C VAL A 286 6.38 -13.38 29.78
N MET A 287 6.12 -14.37 30.62
CA MET A 287 4.76 -14.72 31.05
C MET A 287 4.31 -13.78 32.16
N VAL A 288 3.13 -13.19 32.00
CA VAL A 288 2.47 -12.36 33.02
C VAL A 288 1.18 -13.02 33.49
N THR A 289 1.02 -13.08 34.81
CA THR A 289 -0.15 -13.64 35.52
C THR A 289 -0.99 -12.55 36.19
N GLU A 290 -0.64 -11.28 35.99
CA GLU A 290 -1.31 -10.12 36.55
C GLU A 290 -1.45 -9.03 35.51
N LYS A 291 -2.48 -8.20 35.67
CA LYS A 291 -2.83 -7.14 34.73
C LYS A 291 -1.73 -6.09 34.68
N VAL A 292 -1.18 -5.82 33.50
CA VAL A 292 -0.13 -4.81 33.28
C VAL A 292 -0.47 -3.92 32.11
N HIS A 293 -0.16 -2.63 32.23
CA HIS A 293 -0.30 -1.65 31.16
C HIS A 293 1.06 -1.43 30.48
N LEU A 294 1.14 -1.47 29.14
CA LEU A 294 2.40 -1.41 28.38
C LEU A 294 3.24 -0.16 28.70
N LYS A 295 2.59 0.96 29.05
CA LYS A 295 3.30 2.17 29.55
C LYS A 295 4.02 2.00 30.90
N GLN A 296 3.58 1.10 31.77
CA GLN A 296 4.30 0.77 33.01
C GLN A 296 5.66 0.15 32.66
N ILE A 297 5.63 -0.85 31.78
CA ILE A 297 6.81 -1.51 31.21
C ILE A 297 7.69 -0.47 30.51
N ALA A 298 7.11 0.35 29.62
CA ALA A 298 7.82 1.38 28.85
C ALA A 298 8.57 2.39 29.74
N GLU A 299 7.89 2.98 30.73
CA GLU A 299 8.45 4.04 31.55
C GLU A 299 9.43 3.51 32.62
N VAL A 300 9.21 2.31 33.17
CA VAL A 300 10.13 1.69 34.15
C VAL A 300 11.38 1.12 33.49
N MET A 301 11.24 0.47 32.33
CA MET A 301 12.37 -0.15 31.62
C MET A 301 13.05 0.79 30.60
N ASN A 302 12.55 2.02 30.45
CA ASN A 302 12.98 2.99 29.43
C ASN A 302 12.93 2.43 27.99
N ILE A 303 11.88 1.66 27.67
CA ILE A 303 11.61 1.13 26.34
C ILE A 303 10.56 2.02 25.65
N PRO A 304 10.72 2.41 24.37
CA PRO A 304 9.67 3.14 23.64
C PRO A 304 8.35 2.37 23.63
N VAL A 305 7.25 2.98 24.10
CA VAL A 305 5.93 2.32 24.15
C VAL A 305 5.45 1.86 22.78
N GLU A 306 5.81 2.57 21.71
CA GLU A 306 5.47 2.17 20.34
C GLU A 306 6.20 0.88 19.92
N GLN A 307 7.44 0.67 20.38
CA GLN A 307 8.17 -0.59 20.17
C GLN A 307 7.48 -1.76 20.90
N LEU A 308 7.06 -1.56 22.15
CA LEU A 308 6.31 -2.58 22.90
C LEU A 308 4.98 -2.93 22.23
N ARG A 309 4.25 -1.93 21.73
CA ARG A 309 3.02 -2.15 20.95
C ARG A 309 3.31 -2.89 19.65
N ASP A 310 4.40 -2.55 18.95
CA ASP A 310 4.75 -3.15 17.65
C ASP A 310 5.18 -4.62 17.80
N LEU A 311 5.84 -4.96 18.91
CA LEU A 311 6.11 -6.35 19.31
C LEU A 311 4.87 -7.08 19.83
N ASN A 312 3.89 -6.37 20.40
CA ASN A 312 2.67 -6.94 20.98
C ASN A 312 1.39 -6.36 20.34
N PRO A 313 1.19 -6.54 19.01
CA PRO A 313 0.11 -5.92 18.25
C PRO A 313 -1.30 -6.41 18.65
N GLN A 314 -1.40 -7.55 19.35
CA GLN A 314 -2.63 -8.15 19.86
C GLN A 314 -3.31 -7.32 20.95
N PHE A 315 -2.55 -6.59 21.79
CA PHE A 315 -3.14 -5.76 22.84
C PHE A 315 -3.69 -4.48 22.23
N LEU A 316 -5.01 -4.35 22.23
CA LEU A 316 -5.72 -3.23 21.63
C LEU A 316 -5.48 -1.94 22.41
N ILE A 317 -5.57 -2.00 23.74
CA ILE A 317 -5.78 -0.81 24.59
C ILE A 317 -4.58 -0.42 25.48
N ASP A 318 -3.38 -0.88 25.12
CA ASP A 318 -2.17 -0.88 25.98
C ASP A 318 -2.30 -1.70 27.29
N ILE A 319 -3.39 -2.43 27.51
CA ILE A 319 -3.59 -3.26 28.70
C ILE A 319 -3.50 -4.74 28.33
N VAL A 320 -2.63 -5.47 29.04
CA VAL A 320 -2.56 -6.92 29.05
C VAL A 320 -3.52 -7.43 30.14
N PRO A 321 -4.65 -8.06 29.81
CA PRO A 321 -5.68 -8.43 30.78
C PRO A 321 -5.38 -9.78 31.44
N ALA A 322 -4.14 -9.97 31.89
CA ALA A 322 -3.70 -11.21 32.52
C ALA A 322 -4.22 -11.36 33.95
N ASN A 323 -4.44 -12.62 34.33
CA ASN A 323 -4.73 -13.05 35.70
C ASN A 323 -4.20 -14.49 35.88
N SER A 324 -4.35 -15.07 37.06
CA SER A 324 -3.87 -16.41 37.39
C SER A 324 -4.52 -17.54 36.57
N GLU A 325 -5.77 -17.37 36.13
CA GLU A 325 -6.48 -18.35 35.30
C GLU A 325 -6.18 -18.19 33.80
N LYS A 326 -5.91 -16.95 33.37
CA LYS A 326 -5.63 -16.57 31.98
C LYS A 326 -4.34 -15.74 31.91
N PRO A 327 -3.16 -16.39 31.99
CA PRO A 327 -1.89 -15.71 31.77
C PRO A 327 -1.71 -15.33 30.29
N TYR A 328 -0.89 -14.32 30.04
CA TYR A 328 -0.47 -13.91 28.69
C TYR A 328 1.04 -13.85 28.61
N HIS A 329 1.60 -13.92 27.42
CA HIS A 329 3.00 -13.55 27.19
C HIS A 329 3.09 -12.11 26.69
N ILE A 330 4.22 -11.47 26.98
CA ILE A 330 4.63 -10.19 26.40
C ILE A 330 5.97 -10.43 25.70
N ILE A 331 6.02 -10.07 24.41
CA ILE A 331 7.23 -10.10 23.59
C ILE A 331 8.05 -8.85 23.91
N LEU A 332 9.33 -9.05 24.24
CA LEU A 332 10.31 -8.01 24.55
C LEU A 332 11.56 -8.21 23.68
N PRO A 333 12.40 -7.18 23.48
CA PRO A 333 13.78 -7.39 23.03
C PRO A 333 14.51 -8.33 24.00
N ALA A 334 15.28 -9.29 23.49
CA ALA A 334 15.82 -10.38 24.32
C ALA A 334 16.78 -9.91 25.44
N ASN A 335 17.40 -8.74 25.30
CA ASN A 335 18.21 -8.11 26.35
C ASN A 335 17.39 -7.46 27.48
N SER A 336 16.06 -7.40 27.34
CA SER A 336 15.15 -6.76 28.28
C SER A 336 14.43 -7.74 29.21
N THR A 337 14.34 -9.04 28.89
CA THR A 337 13.65 -10.07 29.69
C THR A 337 14.16 -10.11 31.14
N ILE A 338 15.48 -10.16 31.33
CA ILE A 338 16.10 -10.23 32.67
C ILE A 338 15.75 -8.96 33.47
N SER A 339 15.79 -7.79 32.83
CA SER A 339 15.40 -6.52 33.44
C SER A 339 13.91 -6.45 33.80
N PHE A 340 13.03 -7.08 33.02
CA PHE A 340 11.61 -7.17 33.33
C PHE A 340 11.40 -7.97 34.63
N ILE A 341 12.03 -9.14 34.75
CA ILE A 341 11.95 -10.01 35.94
C ILE A 341 12.52 -9.26 37.16
N ALA A 342 13.66 -8.61 37.03
CA ALA A 342 14.30 -7.88 38.13
C ALA A 342 13.52 -6.62 38.58
N LEU A 343 12.73 -6.02 37.69
CA LEU A 343 11.93 -4.82 37.97
C LEU A 343 10.43 -5.11 38.09
N GLN A 344 10.02 -6.38 38.19
CA GLN A 344 8.63 -6.81 38.08
C GLN A 344 7.70 -6.04 39.04
N ASP A 345 8.03 -6.00 40.33
CA ASP A 345 7.24 -5.27 41.34
C ASP A 345 7.19 -3.76 41.06
N SER A 346 8.30 -3.19 40.57
CA SER A 346 8.35 -1.78 40.17
C SER A 346 7.43 -1.51 38.98
N ILE A 347 7.39 -2.40 37.99
CA ILE A 347 6.51 -2.30 36.82
C ILE A 347 5.04 -2.33 37.26
N TYR A 348 4.61 -3.34 38.01
CA TYR A 348 3.20 -3.48 38.39
C TYR A 348 2.71 -2.31 39.25
N ASN A 349 3.53 -1.80 40.17
CA ASN A 349 3.14 -0.68 41.04
C ASN A 349 3.30 0.71 40.37
N TYR A 350 3.96 0.82 39.21
CA TYR A 350 4.25 2.12 38.61
C TYR A 350 2.98 2.80 38.08
N LYS A 351 2.57 3.90 38.72
CA LYS A 351 1.42 4.74 38.31
C LYS A 351 0.12 3.94 38.09
N ASP A 352 -0.07 2.82 38.79
CA ASP A 352 -1.20 1.90 38.65
C ASP A 352 -2.55 2.62 38.61
N SER A 353 -2.82 3.47 39.62
CA SER A 353 -4.06 4.25 39.76
C SER A 353 -4.30 5.28 38.64
N ILE A 354 -3.28 5.62 37.85
CA ILE A 354 -3.39 6.49 36.67
C ILE A 354 -3.73 5.65 35.43
N PHE A 355 -3.03 4.53 35.24
CA PHE A 355 -3.19 3.68 34.05
C PHE A 355 -4.44 2.80 34.09
N PHE A 356 -4.91 2.41 35.28
CA PHE A 356 -6.13 1.62 35.45
C PHE A 356 -7.35 2.41 35.93
N ASN A 357 -7.28 3.74 35.89
CA ASN A 357 -8.42 4.61 36.21
C ASN A 357 -9.65 4.27 35.32
N PRO A 358 -10.80 3.86 35.89
CA PRO A 358 -11.97 3.50 35.09
C PRO A 358 -12.48 4.64 34.20
N ALA A 359 -12.27 5.92 34.59
CA ALA A 359 -12.70 7.08 33.80
C ALA A 359 -11.76 7.42 32.63
N THR A 360 -10.58 6.81 32.53
CA THR A 360 -9.72 6.87 31.34
C THR A 360 -9.97 5.69 30.40
N ILE A 361 -10.20 4.50 30.96
CA ILE A 361 -10.50 3.26 30.19
C ILE A 361 -11.89 3.28 29.54
N THR A 362 -12.91 3.83 30.21
CA THR A 362 -14.30 3.84 29.69
C THR A 362 -14.60 4.95 28.68
N LYS A 363 -13.67 5.89 28.44
CA LYS A 363 -13.81 6.83 27.33
C LYS A 363 -13.84 6.02 26.04
N ALA A 364 -14.91 6.19 25.25
CA ALA A 364 -15.15 5.46 24.01
C ALA A 364 -13.84 5.36 23.23
N PRO A 365 -13.34 4.15 22.92
CA PRO A 365 -11.98 3.97 22.43
C PRO A 365 -11.83 4.82 21.19
N ALA A 366 -10.96 5.84 21.26
CA ALA A 366 -10.57 6.64 20.11
C ALA A 366 -10.11 5.62 19.06
N ALA A 367 -10.93 5.45 18.02
CA ALA A 367 -11.01 4.18 17.29
C ALA A 367 -9.60 3.69 16.97
N TYR A 368 -9.25 2.43 17.28
CA TYR A 368 -7.86 1.94 17.22
C TYR A 368 -7.21 1.92 15.81
N THR A 369 -7.87 2.51 14.83
CA THR A 369 -7.39 2.90 13.49
C THR A 369 -6.84 4.33 13.43
N GLY A 370 -7.24 5.20 14.37
CA GLY A 370 -6.80 6.56 14.57
C GLY A 370 -5.56 6.59 15.44
N TYR A 371 -4.43 6.17 14.86
CA TYR A 371 -3.13 6.48 15.42
C TYR A 371 -3.03 8.01 15.60
N VAL A 372 -3.01 8.47 16.85
CA VAL A 372 -2.80 9.88 17.17
C VAL A 372 -1.31 10.14 17.05
N ALA A 373 -0.92 10.87 15.99
CA ALA A 373 0.48 11.13 15.75
C ALA A 373 1.11 11.92 16.89
N GLN A 374 2.00 11.24 17.62
CA GLN A 374 2.87 11.89 18.58
C GLN A 374 3.70 12.94 17.86
N ALA A 375 3.82 14.13 18.47
CA ALA A 375 4.66 15.19 17.93
C ALA A 375 6.11 14.69 17.90
N PRO A 376 6.79 14.68 16.74
CA PRO A 376 8.18 14.28 16.69
C PRO A 376 9.02 15.20 17.58
N LYS A 377 9.93 14.61 18.36
CA LYS A 377 10.84 15.34 19.24
C LYS A 377 11.60 16.41 18.43
N ASP A 378 11.80 17.58 19.05
CA ASP A 378 12.55 18.71 18.49
C ASP A 378 11.99 19.33 17.19
N LYS A 379 10.71 19.05 16.85
CA LYS A 379 10.00 19.69 15.72
C LYS A 379 8.90 20.65 16.19
N LYS A 380 8.84 21.82 15.53
CA LYS A 380 7.77 22.80 15.70
C LYS A 380 6.53 22.37 14.93
N LYS A 381 5.37 22.49 15.57
CA LYS A 381 4.06 22.31 14.95
C LYS A 381 3.68 23.55 14.11
N LEU A 382 3.31 23.31 12.86
CA LEU A 382 2.69 24.25 11.93
C LEU A 382 1.27 23.77 11.60
N ILE A 383 0.40 24.68 11.18
CA ILE A 383 -0.97 24.37 10.75
C ILE A 383 -1.18 24.98 9.36
N TYR A 384 -1.66 24.16 8.43
CA TYR A 384 -2.04 24.54 7.08
C TYR A 384 -3.53 24.30 6.87
N THR A 385 -4.27 25.25 6.31
CA THR A 385 -5.70 25.13 6.05
C THR A 385 -5.91 24.83 4.57
N VAL A 386 -6.50 23.68 4.26
CA VAL A 386 -6.71 23.20 2.89
C VAL A 386 -7.60 24.18 2.11
N LYS A 387 -7.09 24.68 0.99
CA LYS A 387 -7.75 25.60 0.05
C LYS A 387 -8.28 24.84 -1.16
N SER A 388 -9.13 25.50 -1.94
CA SER A 388 -9.61 24.96 -3.23
C SER A 388 -8.44 24.75 -4.20
N GLY A 389 -8.33 23.56 -4.79
CA GLY A 389 -7.26 23.18 -5.71
C GLY A 389 -6.02 22.55 -5.05
N ASP A 390 -5.95 22.47 -3.73
CA ASP A 390 -4.87 21.77 -3.05
C ASP A 390 -4.97 20.24 -3.19
N ASN A 391 -3.84 19.56 -3.15
CA ASN A 391 -3.75 18.14 -2.84
C ASN A 391 -2.59 17.89 -1.86
N LEU A 392 -2.60 16.73 -1.19
CA LEU A 392 -1.59 16.39 -0.20
C LEU A 392 -0.16 16.34 -0.77
N GLY A 393 0.02 16.02 -2.06
CA GLY A 393 1.33 16.03 -2.71
C GLY A 393 1.93 17.43 -2.78
N PHE A 394 1.15 18.41 -3.27
CA PHE A 394 1.58 19.81 -3.28
C PHE A 394 1.82 20.35 -1.87
N ILE A 395 0.94 20.04 -0.90
CA ILE A 395 1.13 20.49 0.49
C ILE A 395 2.40 19.90 1.10
N ALA A 396 2.68 18.61 0.87
CA ALA A 396 3.89 17.98 1.34
C ALA A 396 5.14 18.61 0.72
N GLU A 397 5.09 18.91 -0.58
CA GLU A 397 6.17 19.55 -1.33
C GLU A 397 6.43 21.00 -0.88
N TRP A 398 5.39 21.83 -0.72
CA TRP A 398 5.51 23.22 -0.26
C TRP A 398 6.16 23.34 1.12
N TYR A 399 5.94 22.35 1.99
CA TYR A 399 6.54 22.30 3.32
C TYR A 399 7.84 21.47 3.36
N GLU A 400 8.28 20.89 2.24
CA GLU A 400 9.39 19.94 2.15
C GLU A 400 9.32 18.86 3.25
N VAL A 401 8.19 18.15 3.29
CA VAL A 401 7.96 16.97 4.13
C VAL A 401 7.56 15.81 3.23
N SER A 402 7.67 14.56 3.69
CA SER A 402 7.16 13.46 2.89
C SER A 402 5.62 13.47 2.88
N LEU A 403 5.02 13.05 1.76
CA LEU A 403 3.57 12.82 1.68
C LEU A 403 3.08 11.86 2.79
N GLN A 404 3.93 10.91 3.16
CA GLN A 404 3.66 9.94 4.22
C GLN A 404 3.60 10.59 5.60
N ASP A 405 4.55 11.46 5.92
CA ASP A 405 4.57 12.23 7.17
C ASP A 405 3.34 13.12 7.29
N LEU A 406 3.03 13.88 6.22
CA LEU A 406 1.85 14.75 6.18
C LEU A 406 0.56 13.96 6.42
N ARG A 407 0.40 12.79 5.81
CA ARG A 407 -0.75 11.92 6.04
C ARG A 407 -0.81 11.40 7.47
N TYR A 408 0.31 10.90 7.97
CA TYR A 408 0.45 10.34 9.31
C TYR A 408 0.11 11.34 10.42
N TRP A 409 0.67 12.55 10.36
CA TRP A 409 0.40 13.61 11.34
C TRP A 409 -1.07 14.04 11.41
N ASN A 410 -1.88 13.66 10.42
CA ASN A 410 -3.28 14.03 10.26
C ASN A 410 -4.24 12.83 10.24
N GLY A 411 -3.75 11.59 10.43
CA GLY A 411 -4.56 10.38 10.36
C GLY A 411 -5.21 10.14 8.99
N ILE A 412 -4.61 10.60 7.89
CA ILE A 412 -5.22 10.56 6.55
C ILE A 412 -4.86 9.27 5.82
N ASN A 413 -5.89 8.45 5.62
CA ASN A 413 -5.82 7.24 4.80
C ASN A 413 -6.14 7.57 3.33
N GLY A 414 -5.17 7.36 2.44
CA GLY A 414 -5.23 7.77 1.03
C GLY A 414 -4.94 9.26 0.84
N ASN A 415 -5.52 9.85 -0.22
CA ASN A 415 -5.23 11.23 -0.67
C ASN A 415 -6.38 12.22 -0.45
N VAL A 416 -7.46 11.82 0.22
CA VAL A 416 -8.68 12.64 0.34
C VAL A 416 -8.52 13.68 1.45
N ILE A 417 -8.68 14.95 1.09
CA ILE A 417 -8.74 16.10 2.00
C ILE A 417 -9.96 16.98 1.68
N LYS A 418 -10.48 17.68 2.68
CA LYS A 418 -11.61 18.60 2.53
C LYS A 418 -11.13 20.05 2.56
N ILE A 419 -11.73 20.91 1.74
CA ILE A 419 -11.51 22.36 1.82
C ILE A 419 -11.91 22.84 3.23
N GLY A 420 -11.07 23.69 3.85
CA GLY A 420 -11.20 24.13 5.24
C GLY A 420 -10.64 23.17 6.28
N GLN A 421 -10.17 21.97 5.90
CA GLN A 421 -9.50 21.05 6.82
C GLN A 421 -8.16 21.63 7.27
N ASN A 422 -7.90 21.62 8.58
CA ASN A 422 -6.59 21.95 9.12
C ASN A 422 -5.69 20.72 9.11
N LEU A 423 -4.49 20.86 8.54
CA LEU A 423 -3.43 19.87 8.51
C LEU A 423 -2.28 20.30 9.41
N VAL A 424 -1.91 19.42 10.32
CA VAL A 424 -0.72 19.50 11.17
C VAL A 424 0.52 19.14 10.35
N ILE A 425 1.56 19.96 10.45
CA ILE A 425 2.84 19.79 9.76
C ILE A 425 3.96 20.00 10.78
N TYR A 426 4.98 19.14 10.80
CA TYR A 426 6.13 19.28 11.70
C TYR A 426 7.43 19.55 10.94
N LYS A 427 8.13 20.63 11.28
CA LYS A 427 9.47 20.98 10.77
C LYS A 427 10.43 21.18 11.93
N SER A 428 11.74 21.05 11.71
CA SER A 428 12.72 21.30 12.78
C SER A 428 12.56 22.71 13.35
N GLN A 429 12.79 22.85 14.65
CA GLN A 429 12.56 24.10 15.38
C GLN A 429 13.24 25.32 14.73
N SER A 430 14.42 25.12 14.15
CA SER A 430 15.23 26.15 13.48
C SER A 430 14.68 26.65 12.14
N VAL A 431 14.02 25.80 11.34
CA VAL A 431 13.56 26.18 9.98
C VAL A 431 12.07 26.44 9.89
N ALA A 432 11.28 26.04 10.90
CA ALA A 432 9.82 26.12 10.84
C ALA A 432 9.26 27.55 10.65
N GLY A 433 10.02 28.59 11.02
CA GLY A 433 9.67 29.99 10.75
C GLY A 433 9.51 30.29 9.25
N ASN A 434 10.34 29.68 8.40
CA ASN A 434 10.36 29.91 6.95
C ASN A 434 9.05 29.47 6.28
N TYR A 435 8.36 28.48 6.85
CA TYR A 435 7.16 27.86 6.28
C TYR A 435 5.86 28.40 6.90
N ALA A 436 5.92 29.22 7.95
CA ALA A 436 4.75 29.71 8.67
C ALA A 436 3.78 30.51 7.78
N ASN A 437 4.30 31.24 6.78
CA ASN A 437 3.51 32.09 5.89
C ASN A 437 2.91 31.36 4.68
N ILE A 438 3.28 30.11 4.42
CA ILE A 438 2.82 29.34 3.24
C ILE A 438 1.30 29.14 3.24
N ASN A 439 0.68 29.08 4.43
CA ASN A 439 -0.78 29.03 4.55
C ASN A 439 -1.47 30.28 3.97
N ASN A 440 -0.79 31.44 3.92
CA ASN A 440 -1.38 32.69 3.44
C ASN A 440 -1.15 32.93 1.94
N TYR A 441 -0.18 32.27 1.32
CA TYR A 441 0.18 32.43 -0.09
C TYR A 441 -0.88 31.94 -1.09
N THR A 442 -0.85 32.51 -2.31
CA THR A 442 -1.55 31.98 -3.50
C THR A 442 -0.86 30.71 -4.03
N PHE A 443 -1.51 30.00 -4.94
CA PHE A 443 -0.95 28.76 -5.53
C PHE A 443 0.37 29.02 -6.28
N GLU A 444 0.44 30.12 -7.04
CA GLU A 444 1.64 30.55 -7.78
C GLU A 444 2.78 30.90 -6.83
N GLN A 445 2.48 31.62 -5.75
CA GLN A 445 3.45 32.01 -4.73
C GLN A 445 4.07 30.80 -4.02
N LYS A 446 3.25 29.78 -3.69
CA LYS A 446 3.72 28.52 -3.07
C LYS A 446 4.59 27.68 -4.01
N ASN A 447 4.24 27.62 -5.29
CA ASN A 447 5.07 26.92 -6.28
C ASN A 447 6.39 27.66 -6.52
N LYS A 448 6.37 29.00 -6.52
CA LYS A 448 7.58 29.82 -6.58
C LYS A 448 8.47 29.64 -5.35
N SER A 449 7.92 29.46 -4.15
CA SER A 449 8.72 29.23 -2.93
C SER A 449 9.47 27.88 -2.90
N ILE A 450 9.09 26.92 -3.75
CA ILE A 450 9.82 25.66 -3.98
C ILE A 450 10.60 25.64 -5.31
N GLY A 451 10.83 26.80 -5.93
CA GLY A 451 11.62 26.92 -7.17
C GLY A 451 10.92 26.44 -8.45
N LYS A 452 9.60 26.15 -8.42
CA LYS A 452 8.85 25.77 -9.63
C LYS A 452 8.37 27.01 -10.39
N ASN A 453 8.95 27.25 -11.56
CA ASN A 453 8.48 28.26 -12.50
C ASN A 453 7.15 27.81 -13.16
N VAL A 454 6.09 28.60 -12.96
CA VAL A 454 4.83 28.44 -13.69
C VAL A 454 4.96 29.13 -15.06
N SER A 455 5.69 28.52 -15.98
CA SER A 455 5.74 28.99 -17.37
C SER A 455 4.46 28.62 -18.12
N SER A 456 3.81 29.63 -18.70
CA SER A 456 2.69 29.49 -19.62
C SER A 456 3.15 28.93 -20.97
N SER A 457 3.01 27.63 -21.19
CA SER A 457 3.18 27.01 -22.50
C SER A 457 1.89 27.11 -23.33
N SER A 458 1.70 28.23 -24.03
CA SER A 458 0.78 28.30 -25.16
C SER A 458 1.47 27.78 -26.42
N PRO A 459 0.95 26.73 -27.09
CA PRO A 459 1.36 26.40 -28.46
C PRO A 459 0.68 27.39 -29.43
N SER A 460 1.48 28.01 -30.30
CA SER A 460 1.02 29.04 -31.24
C SER A 460 0.06 28.49 -32.31
N THR A 461 -1.00 29.25 -32.60
CA THR A 461 -1.87 29.01 -33.75
C THR A 461 -1.31 29.74 -34.97
N THR A 462 -0.88 29.00 -36.00
CA THR A 462 -0.69 29.56 -37.34
C THR A 462 -2.03 29.61 -38.04
N THR A 463 -2.42 30.79 -38.54
CA THR A 463 -3.70 31.02 -39.21
C THR A 463 -3.68 30.48 -40.63
N GLU A 464 -4.57 29.55 -40.98
CA GLU A 464 -5.01 29.38 -42.37
C GLU A 464 -6.53 29.16 -42.45
N THR A 465 -7.12 29.77 -43.48
CA THR A 465 -8.56 30.03 -43.58
C THR A 465 -9.19 29.12 -44.64
N LYS A 466 -10.29 28.44 -44.32
CA LYS A 466 -11.32 28.13 -45.33
C LYS A 466 -12.70 27.88 -44.72
N GLN A 467 -13.68 28.58 -45.27
CA GLN A 467 -15.12 28.36 -45.07
C GLN A 467 -15.55 27.07 -45.79
N THR A 468 -16.74 26.53 -45.48
CA THR A 468 -17.91 26.47 -46.41
C THR A 468 -19.03 25.51 -45.91
N THR A 469 -20.29 25.96 -46.01
CA THR A 469 -21.61 25.24 -46.03
C THR A 469 -22.18 24.45 -44.84
N THR A 470 -23.29 25.01 -44.31
CA THR A 470 -24.57 24.44 -43.81
C THR A 470 -25.32 23.56 -44.86
N PRO A 471 -26.51 22.91 -44.64
CA PRO A 471 -27.58 23.15 -43.64
C PRO A 471 -28.39 21.96 -43.00
N THR A 472 -28.84 22.19 -41.75
CA THR A 472 -30.23 22.13 -41.21
C THR A 472 -31.27 21.01 -41.52
N LYS A 473 -31.80 20.37 -40.46
CA LYS A 473 -33.25 20.22 -40.06
C LYS A 473 -33.36 19.27 -38.83
N ASN A 474 -33.88 19.65 -37.65
CA ASN A 474 -35.23 20.06 -37.20
C ASN A 474 -36.17 18.90 -36.79
N THR A 475 -36.65 18.93 -35.53
CA THR A 475 -38.02 18.77 -34.98
C THR A 475 -37.88 18.77 -33.44
N GLU A 476 -38.12 19.87 -32.71
CA GLU A 476 -39.39 20.24 -32.04
C GLU A 476 -39.95 19.15 -31.07
N SER A 477 -40.44 19.44 -29.85
CA SER A 477 -40.81 20.66 -29.11
C SER A 477 -40.73 20.37 -27.57
N LYS A 478 -40.93 21.24 -26.55
CA LYS A 478 -41.48 22.62 -26.43
C LYS A 478 -40.99 23.34 -25.13
N SER A 479 -41.57 24.52 -24.88
CA SER A 479 -41.63 25.47 -23.72
C SER A 479 -41.70 24.91 -22.28
N ILE A 480 -41.33 25.62 -21.19
CA ILE A 480 -41.68 27.01 -20.78
C ILE A 480 -40.48 27.89 -20.32
N SER A 481 -40.63 29.21 -20.46
CA SER A 481 -39.56 30.22 -20.52
C SER A 481 -39.39 31.11 -19.27
N LYS A 482 -38.16 31.58 -19.01
CA LYS A 482 -37.87 32.98 -18.62
C LYS A 482 -36.43 33.36 -18.98
N VAL A 483 -36.24 34.53 -19.58
CA VAL A 483 -34.97 35.02 -20.16
C VAL A 483 -34.80 36.50 -19.77
N PRO A 484 -33.58 36.94 -19.44
CA PRO A 484 -32.97 38.02 -20.24
C PRO A 484 -31.77 37.55 -21.06
N SER A 485 -31.55 38.22 -22.19
CA SER A 485 -30.63 37.81 -23.25
C SER A 485 -29.15 37.86 -22.86
N GLY A 486 -28.39 36.88 -23.35
CA GLY A 486 -26.93 36.87 -23.38
C GLY A 486 -26.47 35.64 -24.14
N ASN A 487 -25.93 35.82 -25.35
CA ASN A 487 -25.57 34.73 -26.26
C ASN A 487 -24.44 33.86 -25.68
N ALA A 488 -24.82 32.79 -24.99
CA ALA A 488 -23.90 31.85 -24.37
C ALA A 488 -23.20 30.99 -25.44
N GLN A 489 -21.98 31.37 -25.83
CA GLN A 489 -21.09 30.54 -26.63
C GLN A 489 -20.81 29.23 -25.88
N PHE A 490 -21.23 28.10 -26.45
CA PHE A 490 -20.94 26.77 -25.92
C PHE A 490 -19.85 26.10 -26.77
N VAL A 491 -18.77 25.70 -26.12
CA VAL A 491 -17.67 24.91 -26.68
C VAL A 491 -17.68 23.50 -26.10
N TYR A 492 -17.12 22.55 -26.84
CA TYR A 492 -17.07 21.15 -26.42
C TYR A 492 -15.63 20.68 -26.28
N HIS A 493 -15.28 20.19 -25.09
CA HIS A 493 -13.98 19.61 -24.81
C HIS A 493 -14.08 18.08 -24.86
N THR A 494 -13.21 17.40 -25.60
CA THR A 494 -13.14 15.93 -25.59
C THR A 494 -12.03 15.50 -24.64
N VAL A 495 -12.39 14.89 -23.52
CA VAL A 495 -11.48 14.49 -22.44
C VAL A 495 -10.39 13.55 -22.97
N LYS A 496 -9.13 13.92 -22.76
CA LYS A 496 -7.92 13.17 -23.12
C LYS A 496 -7.31 12.50 -21.89
N SER A 497 -6.30 11.66 -22.11
CA SER A 497 -5.52 11.07 -21.02
C SER A 497 -4.81 12.17 -20.22
N GLY A 498 -4.99 12.18 -18.89
CA GLY A 498 -4.43 13.19 -17.99
C GLY A 498 -5.31 14.41 -17.72
N ASP A 499 -6.43 14.58 -18.43
CA ASP A 499 -7.37 15.67 -18.15
C ASP A 499 -8.10 15.47 -16.82
N THR A 500 -8.33 16.59 -16.12
CA THR A 500 -9.21 16.70 -14.95
C THR A 500 -10.25 17.79 -15.22
N LEU A 501 -11.44 17.74 -14.60
CA LEU A 501 -12.44 18.82 -14.81
C LEU A 501 -11.89 20.20 -14.45
N TRP A 502 -11.01 20.29 -13.46
CA TRP A 502 -10.32 21.51 -13.09
C TRP A 502 -9.30 21.96 -14.16
N GLY A 503 -8.49 21.03 -14.69
CA GLY A 503 -7.55 21.30 -15.77
C GLY A 503 -8.24 21.70 -17.08
N ILE A 504 -9.42 21.12 -17.36
CA ILE A 504 -10.29 21.52 -18.47
C ILE A 504 -10.88 22.91 -18.19
N ALA A 505 -11.47 23.16 -17.01
CA ALA A 505 -12.03 24.46 -16.66
C ALA A 505 -11.01 25.60 -16.81
N LYS A 506 -9.74 25.37 -16.43
CA LYS A 506 -8.66 26.35 -16.58
C LYS A 506 -8.37 26.75 -18.04
N GLN A 507 -8.76 25.95 -19.02
CA GLN A 507 -8.64 26.28 -20.45
C GLN A 507 -9.72 27.26 -20.94
N TYR A 508 -10.76 27.53 -20.13
CA TYR A 508 -11.89 28.39 -20.48
C TYR A 508 -12.04 29.52 -19.43
N PRO A 509 -11.67 30.77 -19.76
CA PRO A 509 -11.77 31.90 -18.85
C PRO A 509 -13.17 32.03 -18.22
N GLY A 510 -13.21 32.31 -16.91
CA GLY A 510 -14.46 32.46 -16.14
C GLY A 510 -15.22 31.16 -15.83
N VAL A 511 -14.81 30.00 -16.34
CA VAL A 511 -15.48 28.71 -16.11
C VAL A 511 -14.92 27.99 -14.89
N SER A 512 -15.79 27.50 -14.01
CA SER A 512 -15.42 26.58 -12.93
C SER A 512 -15.66 25.12 -13.30
N ASP A 513 -14.96 24.20 -12.64
CA ASP A 513 -15.23 22.77 -12.70
C ASP A 513 -16.69 22.44 -12.33
N ARG A 514 -17.28 23.18 -11.38
CA ARG A 514 -18.70 23.11 -11.02
C ARG A 514 -19.63 23.54 -12.14
N ASP A 515 -19.30 24.60 -12.89
CA ASP A 515 -20.08 25.01 -14.07
C ASP A 515 -20.09 23.88 -15.12
N ILE A 516 -18.95 23.22 -15.34
CA ILE A 516 -18.85 22.07 -16.25
C ILE A 516 -19.63 20.86 -15.70
N MET A 517 -19.53 20.55 -14.40
CA MET A 517 -20.29 19.44 -13.80
C MET A 517 -21.80 19.63 -13.94
N ALA A 518 -22.30 20.80 -13.56
CA ALA A 518 -23.72 21.15 -13.66
C ALA A 518 -24.23 21.11 -15.11
N LEU A 519 -23.42 21.58 -16.06
CA LEU A 519 -23.78 21.60 -17.48
C LEU A 519 -23.71 20.22 -18.17
N ASN A 520 -23.08 19.23 -17.54
CA ASN A 520 -22.92 17.86 -18.06
C ASN A 520 -23.55 16.77 -17.19
N ASN A 521 -24.40 17.14 -16.22
CA ASN A 521 -25.05 16.22 -15.28
C ASN A 521 -24.06 15.29 -14.52
N LEU A 522 -22.87 15.80 -14.19
CA LEU A 522 -21.86 15.05 -13.44
C LEU A 522 -22.04 15.26 -11.93
N SER A 523 -22.17 14.16 -11.18
CA SER A 523 -22.30 14.21 -9.72
C SER A 523 -20.98 14.40 -8.96
N ASN A 524 -19.83 14.13 -9.61
CA ASN A 524 -18.50 14.51 -9.13
C ASN A 524 -17.49 14.52 -10.30
N ALA A 525 -16.29 15.06 -10.03
CA ALA A 525 -15.26 15.26 -11.05
C ALA A 525 -14.63 13.96 -11.59
N ASP A 526 -14.64 12.88 -10.79
CA ASP A 526 -14.04 11.58 -11.15
C ASP A 526 -14.91 10.78 -12.15
N LYS A 527 -16.06 11.31 -12.55
CA LYS A 527 -16.95 10.70 -13.54
C LYS A 527 -16.54 10.94 -15.00
N ILE A 528 -15.59 11.84 -15.26
CA ILE A 528 -15.07 12.01 -16.62
C ILE A 528 -14.29 10.78 -17.07
N LYS A 529 -14.38 10.47 -18.36
CA LYS A 529 -13.66 9.35 -18.99
C LYS A 529 -13.00 9.84 -20.26
N ILE A 530 -11.86 9.26 -20.62
CA ILE A 530 -11.19 9.54 -21.89
C ILE A 530 -12.18 9.29 -23.04
N GLY A 531 -12.26 10.24 -23.98
CA GLY A 531 -13.23 10.27 -25.08
C GLY A 531 -14.58 10.94 -24.75
N MET A 532 -14.87 11.25 -23.49
CA MET A 532 -16.11 11.95 -23.11
C MET A 532 -16.10 13.38 -23.65
N LYS A 533 -17.19 13.80 -24.31
CA LYS A 533 -17.41 15.19 -24.71
C LYS A 533 -18.13 15.96 -23.61
N LEU A 534 -17.49 17.00 -23.10
CA LEU A 534 -18.02 17.92 -22.09
C LEU A 534 -18.45 19.22 -22.76
N LYS A 535 -19.70 19.61 -22.55
CA LYS A 535 -20.26 20.90 -22.92
C LYS A 535 -19.79 21.97 -21.93
N ILE A 536 -19.28 23.08 -22.43
CA ILE A 536 -18.69 24.14 -21.62
C ILE A 536 -19.27 25.48 -22.07
N LYS A 537 -19.76 26.28 -21.13
CA LYS A 537 -20.29 27.63 -21.39
C LYS A 537 -19.18 28.64 -21.17
N GLN A 538 -18.71 29.30 -22.23
CA GLN A 538 -17.80 30.44 -22.09
C GLN A 538 -18.53 31.63 -21.42
N LYS A 539 -17.77 32.46 -20.71
CA LYS A 539 -18.25 33.66 -20.02
C LYS A 539 -17.45 34.87 -20.49
#